data_AF-A0A497KTN0-F1
#
_entry.id   AF-A0A497KTN0-F1
#
_cell.length_a   1.000
_cell.length_b   1.000
_cell.length_c   1.000
_cell.angle_alpha   90.00
_cell.angle_beta   90.00
_cell.angle_gamma   90.00
#
_symmetry.space_group_name_H-M   'P 1'
#
loop_
_entity.id
_entity.type
_entity.pdbx_description
1 polymer ?
#
loop_
_entity_poly.entity_id
_entity_poly.type
_entity_poly.pdbx_seq_one_letter_code
_entity_poly.pdbx_strand_id
1 'polypeptide(L)' 'KMNLNFYGISKVRGRIYKAEFADWKCYVMPTYHPAAALYNVNLKEDLLSDLRTLKKKMRLLKEEI' A
#
# COMPACT_ATOMS: atom_id res chain seq x y z
N LYS A 1 16.35 -5.42 -2.85
CA LYS A 1 15.30 -5.70 -3.88
C LYS A 1 14.16 -6.44 -3.18
N MET A 2 12.96 -5.87 -3.05
CA MET A 2 11.80 -6.61 -2.54
C MET A 2 11.44 -7.64 -3.62
N ASN A 3 11.60 -8.93 -3.37
CA ASN A 3 11.44 -10.02 -4.34
C ASN A 3 9.96 -10.25 -4.72
N LEU A 4 9.24 -9.18 -5.08
CA LEU A 4 7.84 -9.19 -5.47
C LEU A 4 7.76 -9.24 -6.99
N ASN A 5 7.04 -10.23 -7.51
CA ASN A 5 6.71 -10.31 -8.94
C ASN A 5 5.75 -9.17 -9.32
N PHE A 6 6.32 -8.04 -9.73
CA PHE A 6 5.60 -6.81 -10.05
C PHE A 6 5.17 -6.83 -11.53
N TYR A 7 4.01 -7.42 -11.81
CA TYR A 7 3.43 -7.44 -13.17
C TYR A 7 2.64 -6.17 -13.52
N GLY A 8 2.43 -5.27 -12.55
CA GLY A 8 1.70 -4.00 -12.71
C GLY A 8 1.04 -3.55 -11.40
N ILE A 9 1.01 -2.24 -11.14
CA ILE A 9 0.53 -1.67 -9.86
C ILE A 9 -0.91 -2.10 -9.54
N SER A 10 -1.78 -2.22 -10.56
CA SER A 10 -3.17 -2.63 -10.42
C SER A 10 -3.35 -4.03 -9.83
N LYS A 11 -2.36 -4.92 -9.98
CA LYS A 11 -2.42 -6.30 -9.44
C LYS A 11 -1.93 -6.42 -7.99
N VAL A 12 -1.16 -5.43 -7.53
CA VAL A 12 -0.42 -5.50 -6.26
C VAL A 12 -0.82 -4.43 -5.25
N ARG A 13 -1.57 -3.41 -5.68
CA ARG A 13 -2.08 -2.35 -4.80
C ARG A 13 -3.05 -2.87 -3.74
N GLY A 14 -3.14 -2.13 -2.62
CA GLY A 14 -4.04 -2.46 -1.50
C GLY A 14 -3.63 -3.68 -0.67
N ARG A 15 -2.53 -4.37 -1.04
CA ARG A 15 -1.96 -5.49 -0.29
C ARG A 15 -0.77 -5.01 0.53
N ILE A 16 -0.68 -5.50 1.76
CA ILE A 16 0.39 -5.15 2.68
C ILE A 16 1.42 -6.27 2.69
N TYR A 17 2.66 -5.92 2.39
CA TYR A 17 3.81 -6.83 2.37
C TYR A 17 4.71 -6.52 3.54
N LYS A 18 5.28 -7.55 4.17
CA LYS A 18 6.43 -7.37 5.07
C LYS A 18 7.67 -7.28 4.20
N ALA A 19 8.43 -6.21 4.37
CA ALA A 19 9.69 -5.98 3.70
C ALA A 19 10.81 -5.89 4.73
N GLU A 20 11.93 -6.52 4.39
CA GLU A 20 13.18 -6.40 5.13
C GLU A 20 14.12 -5.56 4.27
N PHE A 21 14.39 -4.34 4.75
CA PHE A 21 15.47 -3.50 4.26
C PHE A 21 16.71 -3.77 5.11
N ALA A 22 17.89 -3.38 4.62
CA ALA A 22 19.17 -3.74 5.24
C ALA A 22 19.19 -3.53 6.76
N ASP A 23 18.59 -2.43 7.25
CA ASP A 23 18.67 -2.03 8.65
C ASP A 23 17.33 -2.10 9.40
N TRP A 24 16.23 -2.45 8.73
CA TRP A 24 14.92 -2.52 9.40
C TRP A 24 13.88 -3.37 8.65
N LYS A 25 12.92 -3.89 9.43
CA LYS A 25 11.72 -4.54 8.93
C LYS A 25 10.57 -3.55 8.95
N CYS A 26 9.84 -3.44 7.84
CA CYS A 26 8.66 -2.59 7.76
C CYS A 26 7.54 -3.23 6.94
N TYR A 27 6.37 -2.60 7.00
CA TYR A 27 5.23 -2.94 6.17
C TYR A 27 5.18 -2.00 4.97
N VAL A 28 5.01 -2.54 3.77
CA VAL A 28 4.91 -1.78 2.53
C VAL A 28 3.57 -2.08 1.87
N MET A 29 2.83 -1.03 1.49
CA MET A 29 1.58 -1.17 0.76
C MET A 29 1.64 -0.34 -0.53
N PRO A 30 1.78 -0.97 -1.71
CA PRO A 30 1.72 -0.27 -2.98
C PRO A 30 0.33 0.36 -3.18
N THR A 31 0.29 1.53 -3.82
CA THR A 31 -0.95 2.20 -4.24
C THR A 31 -0.69 3.07 -5.47
N TYR A 32 -1.75 3.63 -6.04
CA TYR A 32 -1.63 4.58 -7.15
C TYR A 32 -1.04 5.90 -6.69
N HIS A 33 -0.21 6.51 -7.53
CA HIS A 33 0.32 7.84 -7.27
C HIS A 33 -0.82 8.88 -7.26
N PRO A 34 -0.86 9.83 -6.30
CA PRO A 34 -1.94 10.82 -6.21
C PRO A 34 -2.19 11.59 -7.51
N ALA A 35 -1.13 11.92 -8.27
CA ALA A 35 -1.25 12.57 -9.57
C ALA A 35 -2.14 11.80 -10.58
N ALA A 36 -2.11 10.46 -10.55
CA ALA A 36 -2.97 9.64 -11.42
C ALA A 36 -4.44 9.66 -10.97
N ALA A 37 -4.68 9.83 -9.67
CA ALA A 37 -6.01 9.93 -9.08
C ALA A 37 -6.67 11.30 -9.29
N LEU A 38 -5.91 12.36 -9.65
CA LEU A 38 -6.47 13.69 -9.91
C LEU A 38 -7.40 13.73 -11.13
N TYR A 39 -7.11 12.91 -12.14
CA TYR A 39 -7.79 12.95 -13.44
C TYR A 39 -8.68 11.74 -13.70
N ASN A 40 -8.64 10.72 -12.83
CA ASN A 40 -9.40 9.48 -13.01
C ASN A 40 -10.15 9.12 -11.71
N VAL A 41 -11.49 9.22 -11.78
CA VAL A 41 -12.39 8.96 -10.65
C VAL A 41 -12.25 7.53 -10.13
N ASN A 42 -12.07 6.54 -11.01
CA ASN A 42 -11.89 5.15 -10.58
C ASN A 42 -10.58 4.97 -9.79
N LEU A 43 -9.50 5.62 -10.24
CA LEU A 43 -8.22 5.57 -9.52
C LEU A 43 -8.26 6.31 -8.18
N LYS A 44 -9.09 7.36 -8.07
CA LYS A 44 -9.34 8.07 -6.81
C LYS A 44 -10.02 7.17 -5.79
N GLU A 45 -11.08 6.46 -6.18
CA GLU A 45 -11.78 5.54 -5.27
C GLU A 45 -10.88 4.38 -4.84
N ASP A 46 -10.07 3.88 -5.76
CA ASP A 46 -9.03 2.91 -5.48
C ASP A 46 -8.02 3.42 -4.44
N LEU A 47 -7.44 4.61 -4.65
CA LEU A 47 -6.51 5.22 -3.71
C LEU A 47 -7.14 5.42 -2.31
N LEU A 48 -8.39 5.88 -2.25
CA LEU A 48 -9.10 6.04 -0.97
C LEU A 48 -9.35 4.70 -0.27
N SER A 49 -9.69 3.65 -1.01
CA SER A 49 -9.84 2.29 -0.48
C SER A 49 -8.53 1.77 0.12
N ASP A 50 -7.42 2.00 -0.58
CA ASP A 50 -6.07 1.66 -0.12
C ASP A 50 -5.74 2.37 1.19
N LEU A 51 -5.92 3.69 1.26
CA LEU A 51 -5.63 4.47 2.47
C LEU A 51 -6.51 4.05 3.66
N ARG A 52 -7.77 3.66 3.43
CA ARG A 52 -8.63 3.10 4.48
C ARG A 52 -8.09 1.77 5.02
N THR A 53 -7.57 0.91 4.15
CA THR A 53 -6.92 -0.35 4.54
C THR A 53 -5.65 -0.10 5.35
N LEU A 54 -4.83 0.85 4.91
CA LEU A 54 -3.62 1.27 5.62
C LEU A 54 -3.96 1.76 7.04
N LYS A 55 -4.96 2.65 7.17
CA LYS A 55 -5.41 3.16 8.47
C LYS A 55 -5.85 2.04 9.42
N LYS A 56 -6.60 1.04 8.92
CA LYS A 56 -6.99 -0.12 9.71
C LYS A 56 -5.77 -0.91 10.20
N LYS A 57 -4.81 -1.19 9.32
CA LYS A 57 -3.59 -1.91 9.72
C LYS A 57 -2.76 -1.13 10.73
N MET A 58 -2.62 0.18 10.55
CA MET A 58 -1.92 1.05 11.51
C MET A 58 -2.57 1.05 12.89
N ARG A 59 -3.92 1.02 12.96
CA ARG A 59 -4.63 0.92 14.24
C ARG A 59 -4.33 -0.39 14.94
N LEU A 60 -4.43 -1.51 14.23
CA LEU A 60 -4.11 -2.84 14.78
C LEU A 60 -2.67 -2.90 15.32
N LEU A 61 -1.71 -2.36 14.57
CA LEU A 61 -0.31 -2.32 15.01
C LEU A 61 -0.08 -1.44 16.24
N LYS A 62 -0.91 -0.40 16.46
CA LYS A 62 -0.84 0.42 17.67
C LYS A 62 -1.45 -0.26 18.89
N GLU A 63 -2.42 -1.15 18.68
CA GLU A 63 -3.07 -1.92 19.77
C GLU A 63 -2.20 -3.11 20.23
N GLU A 64 -1.22 -3.52 19.41
CA GLU A 64 -0.25 -4.59 19.69
C GLU A 64 1.03 -4.11 20.41
N ILE A 65 1.21 -2.79 20.60
CA ILE A 65 2.38 -2.15 21.26
C ILE A 65 1.92 -1.52 22.57
#